data_AF-A0A370K2D5-F1
#
_entry.id   AF-A0A370K2D5-F1
#
_cell.length_a   1.000
_cell.length_b   1.000
_cell.length_c   1.000
_cell.angle_alpha   90.00
_cell.angle_beta   90.00
_cell.angle_gamma   90.00
#
_symmetry.space_group_name_H-M   'P 1'
#
loop_
_entity.id
_entity.type
_entity.pdbx_description
1 polymer ?
#
loop_
_entity_poly.entity_id
_entity_poly.type
_entity_poly.pdbx_seq_one_letter_code
_entity_poly.pdbx_strand_id
1 'polypeptide(L)'
;MEQFVVRSAVASSDRPTLKFLGDHRAPGFPGVLAILEGRLSGFRTSGSWPAPDDFLWTCSYDGGSFELSDDWGGLFILPLSAAERVLDEVSEALVASGSFERTTEND
;
A
#
# COMPACT_ATOMS: atom_id res chain seq x y z
N MET A 1 11.09 -8.71 9.30
CA MET A 1 10.23 -7.50 9.31
C MET A 1 10.43 -6.86 7.96
N GLU A 2 9.36 -6.67 7.22
CA GLU A 2 9.43 -6.11 5.87
C GLU A 2 9.52 -4.60 5.93
N GLN A 3 10.03 -3.99 4.87
CA GLN A 3 10.20 -2.53 4.81
C GLN A 3 9.33 -1.92 3.73
N PHE A 4 8.86 -0.70 3.99
CA PHE A 4 8.23 0.13 2.98
C PHE A 4 8.74 1.57 3.06
N VAL A 5 8.60 2.29 1.95
CA VAL A 5 8.92 3.71 1.86
C VAL A 5 7.71 4.46 1.35
N VAL A 6 7.46 5.65 1.91
CA VAL A 6 6.47 6.58 1.36
C VAL A 6 7.21 7.56 0.45
N ARG A 7 6.82 7.58 -0.83
CA ARG A 7 7.36 8.46 -1.84
C ARG A 7 6.45 9.67 -2.02
N SER A 8 7.00 10.85 -1.81
CA SER A 8 6.33 12.10 -2.17
C SER A 8 6.27 12.23 -3.69
N ALA A 9 5.24 12.92 -4.19
CA ALA A 9 5.21 13.32 -5.59
C ALA A 9 6.37 14.29 -5.87
N VAL A 10 7.31 13.91 -6.73
CA VAL A 10 8.49 14.74 -7.08
C VAL A 10 8.12 15.77 -8.14
N ALA A 11 7.26 15.39 -9.08
CA ALA A 11 6.67 16.27 -10.08
C ALA A 11 5.16 16.39 -9.89
N SER A 12 4.55 17.46 -10.44
CA SER A 12 3.09 17.67 -10.42
C SER A 12 2.28 16.57 -11.12
N SER A 13 2.93 15.76 -11.95
CA SER A 13 2.35 14.60 -12.64
C SER A 13 2.45 13.31 -11.82
N ASP A 14 3.33 13.27 -10.83
CA ASP A 14 3.53 12.09 -10.00
C ASP A 14 2.51 12.08 -8.87
N ARG A 15 2.03 10.90 -8.52
CA ARG A 15 1.19 10.71 -7.34
C ARG A 15 2.09 10.24 -6.20
N PRO A 16 1.87 10.69 -4.97
CA PRO A 16 2.59 10.14 -3.83
C PRO A 16 2.15 8.67 -3.67
N THR A 17 3.08 7.81 -3.28
CA THR A 17 2.85 6.36 -3.19
C THR A 17 3.49 5.78 -1.94
N LEU A 18 3.08 4.59 -1.55
CA LEU A 18 3.85 3.76 -0.62
C LEU A 18 4.32 2.52 -1.37
N LYS A 19 5.63 2.27 -1.36
CA LYS A 19 6.27 1.14 -2.02
C LYS A 19 6.78 0.15 -0.99
N PHE A 20 6.44 -1.12 -1.14
CA PHE A 20 7.05 -2.21 -0.38
C PHE A 20 8.41 -2.59 -0.99
N LEU A 21 9.41 -2.81 -0.15
CA LEU A 21 10.79 -3.09 -0.59
C LEU A 21 11.14 -4.58 -0.64
N GLY A 22 10.35 -5.42 0.04
CA GLY A 22 10.50 -6.87 0.03
C GLY A 22 9.89 -7.53 -1.20
N ASP A 23 10.27 -8.78 -1.46
CA ASP A 23 9.63 -9.63 -2.46
C ASP A 23 8.27 -10.10 -1.93
N HIS A 24 7.20 -9.43 -2.38
CA HIS A 24 5.84 -9.73 -1.94
C HIS A 24 5.30 -11.07 -2.45
N ARG A 25 6.01 -11.74 -3.35
CA ARG A 25 5.69 -13.09 -3.85
C ARG A 25 6.40 -14.19 -3.06
N ALA A 26 7.36 -13.84 -2.22
CA ALA A 26 8.10 -14.80 -1.43
C ALA A 26 7.20 -15.45 -0.34
N PRO A 27 7.38 -16.75 -0.07
CA PRO A 27 6.75 -17.39 1.06
C PRO A 27 7.10 -16.67 2.37
N GLY A 28 6.08 -16.26 3.12
CA GLY A 28 6.26 -15.56 4.39
C GLY A 28 6.17 -14.04 4.32
N PHE A 29 5.96 -13.46 3.13
CA PHE A 29 5.63 -12.03 3.06
C PHE A 29 4.30 -11.74 3.79
N PRO A 30 4.21 -10.69 4.63
CA PRO A 30 3.01 -10.41 5.41
C PRO A 30 1.81 -10.04 4.53
N GLY A 31 0.63 -10.58 4.87
CA GLY A 31 -0.61 -10.31 4.13
C GLY A 31 -1.12 -8.88 4.33
N VAL A 32 -0.76 -7.98 3.40
CA VAL A 32 -1.11 -6.54 3.45
C VAL A 32 -2.61 -6.31 3.61
N LEU A 33 -3.45 -6.94 2.77
CA LEU A 33 -4.90 -6.76 2.86
C LEU A 33 -5.48 -7.17 4.22
N ALA A 34 -5.04 -8.32 4.76
CA ALA A 34 -5.51 -8.80 6.05
C ALA A 34 -5.10 -7.86 7.20
N ILE A 35 -3.89 -7.29 7.12
CA ILE A 35 -3.40 -6.30 8.08
C ILE A 35 -4.27 -5.03 8.02
N LEU A 36 -4.57 -4.53 6.82
CA LEU A 36 -5.35 -3.31 6.64
C LEU A 36 -6.82 -3.50 7.02
N GLU A 37 -7.43 -4.64 6.66
CA GLU A 37 -8.78 -5.01 7.07
C GLU A 37 -8.94 -5.05 8.60
N GLY A 38 -7.94 -5.57 9.31
CA GLY A 38 -7.95 -5.65 10.77
C GLY A 38 -7.75 -4.31 11.49
N ARG A 39 -7.41 -3.22 10.78
CA ARG A 39 -7.01 -1.95 11.41
C ARG A 39 -7.72 -0.71 10.88
N LEU A 40 -8.15 -0.70 9.62
CA LEU A 40 -8.84 0.44 9.01
C LEU A 40 -10.36 0.26 9.16
N SER A 41 -11.02 1.22 9.81
CA SER A 41 -12.48 1.20 9.98
C SER A 41 -13.19 1.28 8.63
N GLY A 42 -14.21 0.44 8.47
CA GLY A 42 -15.00 0.41 7.25
C GLY A 42 -14.27 -0.18 6.03
N PHE A 43 -13.14 -0.88 6.23
CA PHE A 43 -12.35 -1.43 5.13
C PHE A 43 -13.19 -2.34 4.21
N ARG A 44 -13.10 -2.09 2.91
CA ARG A 44 -13.74 -2.84 1.84
C ARG A 44 -12.78 -2.96 0.67
N THR A 45 -12.75 -4.14 0.06
CA THR A 45 -12.07 -4.37 -1.21
C THR A 45 -13.10 -4.54 -2.32
N SER A 46 -12.79 -4.03 -3.50
CA SER A 46 -13.58 -4.19 -4.71
C SER A 46 -12.67 -4.38 -5.90
N GLY A 47 -13.07 -5.23 -6.84
CA GLY A 47 -12.26 -5.55 -8.01
C GLY A 47 -11.17 -6.56 -7.68
N SER A 48 -11.21 -7.70 -8.36
CA SER A 48 -10.04 -8.50 -8.72
C SER A 48 -10.06 -8.42 -10.24
N TRP A 49 -9.19 -7.60 -10.82
CA TRP A 49 -9.05 -7.66 -12.27
C TRP A 49 -8.15 -8.85 -12.58
N PRO A 50 -8.56 -9.80 -13.44
CA PRO A 50 -7.65 -10.77 -14.01
C PRO A 50 -6.86 -10.06 -15.10
N ALA A 51 -6.03 -9.08 -14.73
CA ALA A 51 -5.00 -8.57 -15.62
C ALA A 51 -3.80 -9.51 -15.48
N PRO A 52 -3.26 -10.07 -16.57
CA PRO A 52 -2.15 -11.02 -16.51
C PRO A 52 -0.87 -10.46 -15.89
N ASP A 53 -0.71 -9.14 -15.85
CA ASP A 53 0.53 -8.50 -15.38
C ASP A 53 0.34 -7.55 -14.21
N ASP A 54 -0.60 -6.59 -14.19
CA ASP A 54 -0.60 -5.58 -13.10
C ASP A 54 -2.03 -5.11 -12.74
N PHE A 55 -2.58 -5.59 -11.60
CA PHE A 55 -3.62 -4.96 -10.76
C PHE A 55 -4.05 -5.94 -9.66
N LEU A 56 -4.05 -5.55 -8.38
CA LEU A 56 -4.42 -6.48 -7.30
C LEU A 56 -5.81 -6.18 -6.70
N TRP A 57 -6.04 -4.99 -6.12
CA TRP A 57 -7.35 -4.63 -5.54
C TRP A 57 -7.58 -3.12 -5.43
N THR A 58 -8.82 -2.65 -5.61
CA THR A 58 -9.24 -1.33 -5.13
C THR A 58 -9.75 -1.44 -3.70
N CYS A 59 -9.24 -0.59 -2.81
CA CYS A 59 -9.57 -0.58 -1.39
C CYS A 59 -10.22 0.75 -1.00
N SER A 60 -11.20 0.70 -0.11
CA SER A 60 -11.84 1.87 0.48
C SER A 60 -12.08 1.66 1.96
N TYR A 61 -12.08 2.74 2.73
CA TYR A 61 -12.31 2.75 4.16
C TYR A 61 -12.75 4.17 4.58
N ASP A 62 -13.09 4.39 5.86
CA ASP A 62 -13.67 5.66 6.29
C ASP A 62 -12.76 6.90 6.08
N GLY A 63 -11.44 6.68 5.98
CA GLY A 63 -10.45 7.75 5.78
C GLY A 63 -10.12 8.06 4.31
N GLY A 64 -10.49 7.18 3.36
CA GLY A 64 -10.18 7.37 1.95
C GLY A 64 -10.19 6.08 1.14
N SER A 65 -9.54 6.13 -0.02
CA SER A 65 -9.45 5.00 -0.96
C SER A 65 -8.10 4.94 -1.64
N PHE A 66 -7.67 3.73 -2.01
CA PHE A 66 -6.40 3.47 -2.66
C PHE A 66 -6.46 2.20 -3.51
N GLU A 67 -5.47 2.00 -4.36
CA GLU A 67 -5.22 0.77 -5.08
C GLU A 67 -4.03 0.05 -4.44
N LEU A 68 -4.17 -1.26 -4.24
CA LEU A 68 -3.04 -2.14 -3.98
C LEU A 68 -2.60 -2.73 -5.33
N SER A 69 -1.45 -2.28 -5.82
CA SER A 69 -0.94 -2.61 -7.16
C SER A 69 0.30 -3.47 -7.04
N ASP A 70 0.29 -4.63 -7.68
CA ASP A 70 1.51 -5.36 -8.04
C ASP A 70 1.87 -4.90 -9.45
N ASP A 71 2.82 -3.98 -9.57
CA ASP A 71 3.23 -3.38 -10.85
C ASP A 71 4.76 -3.33 -10.96
N TRP A 72 5.33 -3.47 -12.17
CA TRP A 72 6.77 -3.34 -12.44
C TRP A 72 7.69 -4.15 -11.50
N GLY A 73 7.20 -5.29 -11.02
CA GLY A 73 7.94 -6.15 -10.10
C GLY A 73 7.99 -5.65 -8.64
N GLY A 74 7.10 -4.75 -8.23
CA GLY A 74 6.95 -4.30 -6.86
C GLY A 74 5.50 -4.17 -6.42
N LEU A 75 5.28 -4.12 -5.11
CA LEU A 75 3.97 -3.88 -4.51
C LEU A 75 3.85 -2.42 -4.07
N PHE A 76 2.69 -1.81 -4.34
CA PHE A 76 2.44 -0.39 -4.10
C PHE A 76 1.04 -0.13 -3.53
N ILE A 77 0.94 0.87 -2.66
CA ILE A 77 -0.31 1.56 -2.32
C ILE A 77 -0.35 2.86 -3.12
N LEU A 78 -1.38 3.01 -3.95
CA LEU A 78 -1.61 4.19 -4.77
C LEU A 78 -2.89 4.89 -4.29
N PRO A 79 -2.81 6.04 -3.58
CA PRO A 79 -4.00 6.74 -3.12
C PRO A 79 -4.88 7.22 -4.28
N LEU A 80 -6.17 6.95 -4.17
CA LEU A 80 -7.20 7.42 -5.11
C LEU A 80 -7.93 8.66 -4.58
N SER A 81 -7.95 8.85 -3.26
CA SER A 81 -8.50 10.01 -2.59
C SER A 81 -7.71 10.34 -1.33
N ALA A 82 -7.78 11.59 -0.85
CA ALA A 82 -7.18 12.04 0.40
C ALA A 82 -5.72 11.55 0.62
N ALA A 83 -4.85 11.75 -0.37
CA ALA A 83 -3.58 11.05 -0.49
C ALA A 83 -2.68 11.09 0.75
N GLU A 84 -2.49 12.26 1.35
CA GLU A 84 -1.69 12.41 2.58
C GLU A 84 -2.25 11.56 3.71
N ARG A 85 -3.55 11.68 3.96
CA ARG A 85 -4.25 10.92 5.01
C ARG A 85 -4.18 9.41 4.77
N VAL A 86 -4.41 8.98 3.53
CA VAL A 86 -4.33 7.55 3.15
C VAL A 86 -2.94 7.01 3.43
N LEU A 87 -1.88 7.71 3.00
CA LEU A 87 -0.52 7.24 3.19
C LEU A 87 -0.12 7.22 4.67
N ASP A 88 -0.56 8.19 5.46
CA ASP A 88 -0.30 8.21 6.89
C ASP A 88 -1.04 7.08 7.63
N GLU A 89 -2.36 6.96 7.46
CA GLU A 89 -3.17 5.94 8.15
C GLU A 89 -2.79 4.51 7.72
N VAL A 90 -2.46 4.28 6.44
CA VAL A 90 -1.94 2.99 5.96
C VAL A 90 -0.55 2.72 6.55
N SER A 91 0.34 3.71 6.59
CA SER A 91 1.67 3.55 7.20
C SER A 91 1.55 3.17 8.68
N GLU A 92 0.69 3.85 9.42
CA GLU A 92 0.42 3.56 10.83
C GLU A 92 -0.13 2.14 11.01
N ALA A 93 -1.09 1.72 10.18
CA ALA A 93 -1.64 0.37 10.24
C ALA A 93 -0.57 -0.71 9.98
N LEU A 94 0.29 -0.50 8.98
CA LEU A 94 1.38 -1.41 8.65
C LEU A 94 2.42 -1.49 9.78
N VAL A 95 2.88 -0.35 10.31
CA VAL A 95 3.85 -0.32 11.42
C VAL A 95 3.25 -0.94 12.68
N ALA A 96 2.01 -0.57 13.03
CA ALA A 96 1.37 -1.07 14.24
C ALA A 96 1.08 -2.57 14.19
N SER A 97 1.08 -3.20 13.00
CA SER A 97 1.02 -4.65 12.84
C SER A 97 2.26 -5.39 13.35
N GLY A 98 3.39 -4.70 13.52
CA GLY A 98 4.69 -5.30 13.85
C GLY A 98 5.32 -6.10 12.71
N SER A 99 4.66 -6.19 11.55
CA SER A 99 5.16 -6.92 10.38
C SER A 99 6.01 -6.05 9.46
N PHE A 100 5.82 -4.74 9.53
CA PHE A 100 6.45 -3.75 8.65
C PHE A 100 7.14 -2.64 9.43
N GLU A 101 8.19 -2.08 8.83
CA GLU A 101 8.88 -0.88 9.26
C GLU A 101 8.89 0.17 8.14
N ARG A 102 8.64 1.44 8.48
CA ARG A 102 8.79 2.55 7.55
C ARG A 102 10.26 2.95 7.47
N THR A 103 10.83 2.98 6.27
CA THR A 103 12.16 3.53 6.02
C THR A 103 12.07 4.83 5.22
N THR A 104 13.17 5.59 5.21
CA THR A 104 13.39 6.71 4.30
C THR A 104 14.08 6.21 3.05
N GLU A 105 13.77 6.77 1.89
CA GLU A 105 14.53 6.50 0.68
C GLU A 105 15.94 7.04 0.88
N ASN A 106 16.95 6.16 0.93
CA ASN A 106 18.34 6.60 0.80
C ASN A 106 18.61 6.74 -0.70
N ASP A 107 18.85 7.98 -1.15
CA ASP A 107 19.43 8.31 -2.46
C ASP A 107 20.74 7.53 -2.73
#